data_AF-A0A497PWA0-F1
#
_entry.id   AF-A0A497PWA0-F1
#
_cell.length_a   1.000
_cell.length_b   1.000
_cell.length_c   1.000
_cell.angle_alpha   90.00
_cell.angle_beta   90.00
_cell.angle_gamma   90.00
#
_symmetry.space_group_name_H-M   'P 1'
#
loop_
_entity.id
_entity.type
_entity.pdbx_description
1 polymer ?
#
loop_
_entity_poly.entity_id
_entity_poly.type
_entity_poly.pdbx_seq_one_letter_code
_entity_poly.pdbx_strand_id
1 'polypeptide(L)'
;MTESSEQLEQVLGRVRLDPTYLNLWSTFKKIQQLDLRPPDDEKNSLRLAVIGSSTLEPLAACIDVKSRLLGLHVSTFVGGFNTYRQEVLDSKSDLHRSNPDVVVLAVDAWSILDKDFITTFARMSEQELIDKAHELVESVRSVARALEESTSALILVNDFITPVFSPLGIVDSKQRMGLKSFFALANEGLHDAFSQSSRVFVVNLDSIASDFGKSRVINWNTWYRGSIPFSEEFTPVLADEYLRYVRALKGRARKCIVLDLDNTLWGGIIGEDGIEGIKLGTVSPGIEYLDFQRVLLSLYNRGVILAICSKNNYDDAIRVLKEHPHQILREEHFAAMRINWQDKASNIEALAKEINIGLDSMVFIDDNPVERAQVAQAHPEVLVVDMPKNPRLYRETLENLKVFDVLSLTKEDMARGEMYASKRKRSQLEQSATSIEDFLRTLDLKVRIKEVDDFDTPRAVQLIGKTNQFNLTTRRYSDAEVRQFRESRDVAVYTMAVTDRFGDEGVVGVAIVRKSPEEWLIDSFLMSCRVIGRSVETAMLAKIVKDAKTAGISKIKGEYIPTKKNAPARDLYERHGFGSRIEDGEVTTWTLDLETGTVEVPEWIELIEE
;
A
#
# COMPACT_ATOMS: atom_id res chain seq x y z
N MET A 1 -4.81 -22.77 21.48
CA MET A 1 -3.64 -22.92 20.57
C MET A 1 -3.30 -24.40 20.52
N THR A 2 -2.90 -24.93 19.36
CA THR A 2 -2.43 -26.32 19.22
C THR A 2 -0.99 -26.44 19.71
N GLU A 3 -0.55 -27.64 20.08
CA GLU A 3 0.85 -27.92 20.50
C GLU A 3 1.87 -27.43 19.45
N SER A 4 1.58 -27.65 18.15
CA SER A 4 2.40 -27.14 17.05
C SER A 4 2.48 -25.61 16.99
N SER A 5 1.45 -24.89 17.42
CA SER A 5 1.43 -23.42 17.43
C SER A 5 2.30 -22.83 18.54
N GLU A 6 2.35 -23.48 19.71
CA GLU A 6 3.25 -23.07 20.79
C GLU A 6 4.71 -23.37 20.44
N GLN A 7 4.98 -24.52 19.82
CA GLN A 7 6.31 -24.85 19.29
C GLN A 7 6.76 -23.85 18.23
N LEU A 8 5.87 -23.42 17.33
CA LEU A 8 6.19 -22.41 16.33
C LEU A 8 6.62 -21.08 16.98
N GLU A 9 5.85 -20.57 17.95
CA GLU A 9 6.20 -19.33 18.65
C GLU A 9 7.52 -19.43 19.43
N GLN A 10 7.82 -20.59 20.03
CA GLN A 10 9.10 -20.81 20.70
C GLN A 10 10.28 -20.74 19.73
N VAL A 11 10.15 -21.32 18.54
CA VAL A 11 11.24 -21.31 17.55
C VAL A 11 11.38 -19.90 16.94
N LEU A 12 10.27 -19.22 16.62
CA LEU A 12 10.28 -17.84 16.13
C LEU A 12 10.83 -16.85 17.16
N GLY A 13 10.58 -17.07 18.45
CA GLY A 13 11.11 -16.23 19.53
C GLY A 13 12.63 -16.11 19.54
N ARG A 14 13.35 -17.16 19.10
CA ARG A 14 14.82 -17.11 18.97
C ARG A 14 15.27 -16.14 17.87
N VAL A 15 14.56 -16.13 16.74
CA VAL A 15 14.85 -15.23 15.62
C VAL A 15 14.52 -13.78 15.98
N ARG A 16 13.47 -13.55 16.78
CA ARG A 16 13.13 -12.19 17.27
C ARG A 16 14.26 -11.58 18.13
N LEU A 17 14.99 -12.42 18.87
CA LEU A 17 16.11 -11.99 19.72
C LEU A 17 17.41 -11.81 18.91
N ASP A 18 17.66 -12.72 17.96
CA ASP A 18 18.89 -12.74 17.17
C ASP A 18 18.62 -13.23 15.73
N PRO A 19 18.30 -12.33 14.77
CA PRO A 19 17.88 -12.68 13.42
C PRO A 19 19.05 -13.02 12.48
N THR A 20 20.04 -13.78 12.95
CA THR A 20 21.16 -14.25 12.13
C THR A 20 20.73 -15.27 11.08
N TYR A 21 21.50 -15.39 10.01
CA TYR A 21 21.29 -16.41 8.98
C TYR A 21 21.19 -17.83 9.54
N LEU A 22 22.06 -18.20 10.48
CA LEU A 22 22.03 -19.53 11.10
C LEU A 22 20.76 -19.77 11.91
N ASN A 23 20.28 -18.75 12.64
CA ASN A 23 19.03 -18.85 13.37
C ASN A 23 17.83 -18.93 12.44
N LEU A 24 17.81 -18.16 11.34
CA LEU A 24 16.78 -18.26 10.30
C LEU A 24 16.76 -19.65 9.66
N TRP A 25 17.92 -20.16 9.22
CA TRP A 25 18.04 -21.47 8.59
C TRP A 25 17.64 -22.62 9.52
N SER A 26 18.15 -22.63 10.76
CA SER A 26 17.81 -23.66 11.73
C SER A 26 16.33 -23.62 12.14
N THR A 27 15.74 -22.42 12.22
CA THR A 27 14.30 -22.23 12.47
C THR A 27 13.49 -22.79 11.32
N PHE A 28 13.85 -22.47 10.07
CA PHE A 28 13.18 -23.01 8.89
C PHE A 28 13.18 -24.54 8.88
N LYS A 29 14.33 -25.18 9.16
CA LYS A 29 14.42 -26.65 9.23
C LYS A 29 13.55 -27.28 10.31
N LYS A 30 13.40 -26.62 11.47
CA LYS A 30 12.48 -27.07 12.52
C LYS A 30 11.03 -26.91 12.12
N ILE A 31 10.68 -25.79 11.48
CA ILE A 31 9.31 -25.53 10.99
C ILE A 31 8.88 -26.60 9.98
N GLN A 32 9.78 -27.05 9.10
CA GLN A 32 9.49 -28.13 8.15
C GLN A 32 9.13 -29.48 8.82
N GLN A 33 9.44 -29.65 10.11
CA GLN A 33 9.10 -30.85 10.89
C GLN A 33 7.80 -30.69 11.69
N LEU A 34 7.21 -29.50 11.72
CA LEU A 34 5.96 -29.22 12.42
C LEU A 34 4.76 -29.52 11.51
N ASP A 35 3.74 -30.15 12.06
CA ASP A 35 2.43 -30.26 11.42
C ASP A 35 1.63 -28.97 11.66
N LEU A 36 1.80 -28.00 10.77
CA LEU A 36 1.11 -26.71 10.78
C LEU A 36 -0.08 -26.78 9.82
N ARG A 37 -1.30 -26.72 10.38
CA ARG A 37 -2.52 -26.66 9.57
C ARG A 37 -2.67 -25.27 8.95
N PRO A 38 -3.00 -25.17 7.66
CA PRO A 38 -3.27 -23.88 7.03
C PRO A 38 -4.46 -23.20 7.71
N PRO A 39 -4.41 -21.87 7.90
CA PRO A 39 -5.54 -21.13 8.46
C PRO A 39 -6.71 -21.09 7.46
N ASP A 40 -7.93 -21.00 7.97
CA ASP A 40 -9.13 -20.82 7.13
C ASP A 40 -9.18 -19.43 6.45
N ASP A 41 -8.37 -18.47 6.91
CA ASP A 41 -8.32 -17.10 6.39
C ASP A 41 -7.14 -16.89 5.42
N GLU A 42 -7.45 -16.73 4.13
CA GLU A 42 -6.46 -16.45 3.08
C GLU A 42 -5.58 -15.23 3.39
N LYS A 43 -6.09 -14.21 4.11
CA LYS A 43 -5.32 -13.00 4.46
C LYS A 43 -4.13 -13.28 5.38
N ASN A 44 -4.21 -14.36 6.14
CA ASN A 44 -3.15 -14.80 7.05
C ASN A 44 -2.31 -15.92 6.46
N SER A 45 -2.53 -16.31 5.21
CA SER A 45 -1.72 -17.28 4.49
C SER A 45 -0.79 -16.60 3.48
N LEU A 46 0.34 -17.22 3.15
CA LEU A 46 1.23 -16.81 2.07
C LEU A 46 1.77 -18.04 1.34
N ARG A 47 1.44 -18.17 0.04
CA ARG A 47 2.06 -19.15 -0.84
C ARG A 47 3.23 -18.50 -1.56
N LEU A 48 4.44 -18.85 -1.17
CA LEU A 48 5.68 -18.30 -1.70
C LEU A 48 6.31 -19.30 -2.68
N ALA A 49 6.69 -18.83 -3.86
CA ALA A 49 7.55 -19.56 -4.77
C ALA A 49 8.87 -18.81 -4.97
N VAL A 50 9.99 -19.52 -4.92
CA VAL A 50 11.33 -18.97 -5.23
C VAL A 50 11.97 -19.84 -6.31
N ILE A 51 12.20 -19.25 -7.48
CA ILE A 51 12.75 -19.95 -8.65
C ILE A 51 13.89 -19.13 -9.26
N GLY A 52 14.82 -19.79 -9.94
CA GLY A 52 15.92 -19.09 -10.59
C GLY A 52 16.99 -20.01 -11.14
N SER A 53 18.16 -19.42 -11.43
CA SER A 53 19.28 -20.12 -12.07
C SER A 53 20.32 -20.69 -11.10
N SER A 54 20.08 -20.56 -9.79
CA SER A 54 20.99 -20.94 -8.71
C SER A 54 20.28 -21.73 -7.60
N THR A 55 21.02 -22.16 -6.58
CA THR A 55 20.48 -22.85 -5.39
C THR A 55 19.91 -21.79 -4.42
N LEU A 56 18.58 -21.76 -4.26
CA LEU A 56 17.85 -20.65 -3.63
C LEU A 56 17.14 -21.02 -2.32
N GLU A 57 17.28 -22.25 -1.83
CA GLU A 57 16.71 -22.71 -0.57
C GLU A 57 17.11 -21.83 0.61
N PRO A 58 18.37 -21.34 0.75
CA PRO A 58 18.74 -20.42 1.81
C PRO A 58 17.96 -19.11 1.78
N LEU A 59 17.72 -18.56 0.59
CA LEU A 59 16.95 -17.33 0.42
C LEU A 59 15.47 -17.57 0.75
N ALA A 60 14.89 -18.64 0.22
CA ALA A 60 13.51 -19.02 0.50
C ALA A 60 13.26 -19.25 2.00
N ALA A 61 14.21 -19.87 2.70
CA ALA A 61 14.16 -20.07 4.15
C ALA A 61 14.10 -18.73 4.91
N CYS A 62 14.92 -17.75 4.53
CA CYS A 62 14.90 -16.43 5.15
C CYS A 62 13.57 -15.69 4.90
N ILE A 63 13.04 -15.73 3.68
CA ILE A 63 11.75 -15.09 3.34
C ILE A 63 10.60 -15.76 4.11
N ASP A 64 10.57 -17.09 4.17
CA ASP A 64 9.56 -17.87 4.87
C ASP A 64 9.52 -17.51 6.37
N VAL A 65 10.65 -17.64 7.06
CA VAL A 65 10.72 -17.39 8.50
C VAL A 65 10.39 -15.93 8.83
N LYS A 66 10.91 -14.97 8.06
CA LYS A 66 10.58 -13.55 8.25
C LYS A 66 9.11 -13.26 7.97
N SER A 67 8.50 -13.91 6.99
CA SER A 67 7.06 -13.76 6.72
C SER A 67 6.22 -14.32 7.87
N ARG A 68 6.65 -15.40 8.52
CA ARG A 68 6.01 -15.90 9.75
C ARG A 68 6.15 -14.96 10.93
N LEU A 69 7.26 -14.24 11.05
CA LEU A 69 7.42 -13.17 12.04
C LEU A 69 6.43 -12.02 11.83
N LEU A 70 5.89 -11.86 10.61
CA LEU A 70 4.77 -10.95 10.35
C LEU A 70 3.42 -11.52 10.79
N GLY A 71 3.34 -12.76 11.28
CA GLY A 71 2.08 -13.44 11.63
C GLY A 71 1.39 -14.12 10.44
N LEU A 72 2.15 -14.49 9.40
CA LEU A 72 1.63 -15.23 8.24
C LEU A 72 1.90 -16.73 8.37
N HIS A 73 0.96 -17.54 7.92
CA HIS A 73 1.13 -18.96 7.67
C HIS A 73 1.69 -19.17 6.26
N VAL A 74 2.95 -19.57 6.17
CA VAL A 74 3.66 -19.64 4.88
C VAL A 74 3.70 -21.08 4.36
N SER A 75 3.49 -21.26 3.06
CA SER A 75 3.84 -22.48 2.33
C SER A 75 4.83 -22.11 1.22
N THR A 76 5.97 -22.76 1.21
CA THR A 76 7.10 -22.37 0.34
C THR A 76 7.41 -23.46 -0.67
N PHE A 77 7.37 -23.08 -1.95
CA PHE A 77 7.91 -23.86 -3.07
C PHE A 77 9.27 -23.28 -3.48
N VAL A 78 10.25 -24.15 -3.70
CA VAL A 78 11.57 -23.76 -4.21
C VAL A 78 11.85 -24.58 -5.47
N GLY A 79 12.09 -23.88 -6.58
CA GLY A 79 12.44 -24.51 -7.84
C GLY A 79 13.83 -25.16 -7.78
N GLY A 80 14.02 -26.21 -8.57
CA GLY A 80 15.32 -26.85 -8.72
C GLY A 80 16.38 -25.93 -9.34
N PHE A 81 17.65 -26.31 -9.19
CA PHE A 81 18.77 -25.59 -9.78
C PHE A 81 18.59 -25.41 -11.30
N ASN A 82 18.48 -24.16 -11.73
CA ASN A 82 18.36 -23.78 -13.14
C ASN A 82 17.17 -24.43 -13.87
N THR A 83 16.06 -24.71 -13.16
CA THR A 83 14.84 -25.28 -13.74
C THR A 83 13.73 -24.26 -14.00
N TYR A 84 13.98 -22.98 -13.69
CA TYR A 84 12.96 -21.92 -13.69
C TYR A 84 12.16 -21.81 -15.00
N ARG A 85 12.77 -22.04 -16.17
CA ARG A 85 12.03 -22.05 -17.45
C ARG A 85 11.09 -23.24 -17.56
N GLN A 86 11.53 -24.45 -17.20
CA GLN A 86 10.68 -25.64 -17.26
C GLN A 86 9.51 -25.53 -16.28
N GLU A 87 9.77 -25.07 -15.04
CA GLU A 87 8.74 -24.88 -14.02
C GLU A 87 7.64 -23.91 -14.48
N VAL A 88 8.01 -22.84 -15.19
CA VAL A 88 7.06 -21.83 -15.68
C VAL A 88 6.28 -22.32 -16.89
N LEU A 89 6.92 -22.99 -17.85
CA LEU A 89 6.30 -23.40 -19.11
C LEU A 89 5.42 -24.65 -18.97
N ASP A 90 5.74 -25.58 -18.07
CA ASP A 90 4.90 -26.75 -17.83
C ASP A 90 3.75 -26.41 -16.86
N SER A 91 2.54 -26.20 -17.39
CA SER A 91 1.31 -25.97 -16.60
C SER A 91 1.03 -27.02 -15.51
N LYS A 92 1.66 -28.20 -15.56
CA LYS A 92 1.52 -29.28 -14.56
C LYS A 92 2.67 -29.31 -13.56
N SER A 93 3.61 -28.37 -13.61
CA SER A 93 4.75 -28.29 -12.70
C SER A 93 4.30 -28.10 -11.25
N ASP A 94 5.21 -28.36 -10.31
CA ASP A 94 4.93 -28.15 -8.89
C ASP A 94 4.80 -26.66 -8.56
N LEU A 95 5.43 -25.76 -9.34
CA LEU A 95 5.20 -24.32 -9.26
C LEU A 95 3.72 -23.98 -9.47
N HIS A 96 3.11 -24.44 -10.56
CA HIS A 96 1.70 -24.16 -10.86
C HIS A 96 0.77 -24.82 -9.85
N ARG A 97 1.06 -26.07 -9.44
CA ARG A 97 0.28 -26.76 -8.40
C ARG A 97 0.35 -26.07 -7.04
N SER A 98 1.44 -25.37 -6.73
CA SER A 98 1.58 -24.60 -5.50
C SER A 98 0.69 -23.34 -5.45
N ASN A 99 0.19 -22.89 -6.61
CA ASN A 99 -0.67 -21.71 -6.78
C ASN A 99 -0.17 -20.49 -5.98
N PRO A 100 1.03 -19.96 -6.28
CA PRO A 100 1.70 -18.97 -5.44
C PRO A 100 0.97 -17.63 -5.39
N ASP A 101 1.04 -16.96 -4.25
CA ASP A 101 0.66 -15.55 -4.09
C ASP A 101 1.82 -14.62 -4.50
N VAL A 102 3.06 -15.06 -4.28
CA VAL A 102 4.29 -14.34 -4.60
C VAL A 102 5.28 -15.29 -5.26
N VAL A 103 5.84 -14.88 -6.39
CA VAL A 103 6.94 -15.58 -7.08
C VAL A 103 8.18 -14.70 -7.09
N VAL A 104 9.28 -15.15 -6.52
CA VAL A 104 10.60 -14.54 -6.68
C VAL A 104 11.32 -15.22 -7.84
N LEU A 105 11.65 -14.45 -8.88
CA LEU A 105 12.43 -14.86 -10.03
C LEU A 105 13.86 -14.31 -9.89
N ALA A 106 14.77 -15.14 -9.40
CA ALA A 106 16.16 -14.78 -9.16
C ALA A 106 17.08 -15.42 -10.22
N VAL A 107 17.20 -14.76 -11.38
CA VAL A 107 18.03 -15.23 -12.49
C VAL A 107 19.34 -14.44 -12.53
N ASP A 108 20.45 -15.14 -12.32
CA ASP A 108 21.79 -14.57 -12.40
C ASP A 108 22.18 -14.28 -13.87
N ALA A 109 22.77 -13.10 -14.13
CA ALA A 109 23.24 -12.73 -15.46
C ALA A 109 24.24 -13.74 -16.02
N TRP A 110 25.11 -14.29 -15.16
CA TRP A 110 26.13 -15.27 -15.55
C TRP A 110 25.55 -16.62 -15.99
N SER A 111 24.28 -16.89 -15.69
CA SER A 111 23.59 -18.09 -16.19
C SER A 111 23.07 -17.95 -17.62
N ILE A 112 22.95 -16.71 -18.11
CA ILE A 112 22.47 -16.38 -19.46
C ILE A 112 23.64 -15.99 -20.36
N LEU A 113 24.59 -15.21 -19.84
CA LEU A 113 25.78 -14.80 -20.57
C LEU A 113 26.70 -16.00 -20.86
N ASP A 114 27.42 -15.91 -21.97
CA ASP A 114 28.41 -16.92 -22.35
C ASP A 114 29.50 -17.05 -21.26
N LYS A 115 29.99 -18.27 -21.01
CA LYS A 115 31.02 -18.54 -19.99
C LYS A 115 32.30 -17.74 -20.23
N ASP A 116 32.62 -17.43 -21.48
CA ASP A 116 33.77 -16.65 -21.89
C ASP A 116 33.46 -15.15 -22.04
N PHE A 117 32.26 -14.69 -21.66
CA PHE A 117 31.83 -13.29 -21.80
C PHE A 117 32.85 -12.32 -21.20
N ILE A 118 33.30 -12.55 -19.96
CA ILE A 118 34.29 -11.66 -19.30
C ILE A 118 35.65 -11.73 -19.99
N THR A 119 36.08 -12.93 -20.39
CA THR A 119 37.36 -13.14 -21.08
C THR A 119 37.41 -12.44 -22.44
N THR A 120 36.28 -12.39 -23.13
CA THR A 120 36.17 -11.83 -24.48
C THR A 120 35.62 -10.40 -24.52
N PHE A 121 35.12 -9.88 -23.39
CA PHE A 121 34.45 -8.58 -23.29
C PHE A 121 35.22 -7.44 -23.98
N ALA A 122 36.51 -7.30 -23.68
CA ALA A 122 37.34 -6.22 -24.21
C ALA A 122 37.58 -6.29 -25.73
N ARG A 123 37.20 -7.39 -26.38
CA ARG A 123 37.32 -7.59 -27.83
C ARG A 123 35.99 -7.51 -28.55
N MET A 124 34.86 -7.47 -27.83
CA MET A 124 33.54 -7.34 -28.44
C MET A 124 33.33 -5.91 -28.95
N SER A 125 32.62 -5.80 -30.06
CA SER A 125 32.14 -4.52 -30.57
C SER A 125 31.01 -3.96 -29.71
N GLU A 126 30.80 -2.65 -29.79
CA GLU A 126 29.70 -1.96 -29.11
C GLU A 126 28.33 -2.57 -29.45
N GLN A 127 28.10 -2.91 -30.73
CA GLN A 127 26.83 -3.50 -31.17
C GLN A 127 26.61 -4.89 -30.57
N GLU A 128 27.63 -5.74 -30.57
CA GLU A 128 27.54 -7.08 -29.96
C GLU A 128 27.21 -7.01 -28.46
N LEU A 129 27.76 -6.01 -27.76
CA LEU A 129 27.46 -5.78 -26.34
C LEU A 129 26.02 -5.31 -26.12
N ILE A 130 25.52 -4.41 -26.97
CA ILE A 130 24.11 -3.97 -26.92
C ILE A 130 23.17 -5.15 -27.16
N ASP A 131 23.44 -5.96 -28.19
CA ASP A 131 22.62 -7.11 -28.54
C ASP A 131 22.60 -8.14 -27.40
N LYS A 132 23.74 -8.39 -26.75
CA LYS A 132 23.83 -9.26 -25.56
C LYS A 132 23.09 -8.69 -24.34
N ALA A 133 23.09 -7.37 -24.14
CA ALA A 133 22.31 -6.75 -23.07
C ALA A 133 20.81 -6.94 -23.31
N HIS A 134 20.35 -6.76 -24.55
CA HIS A 134 18.96 -7.02 -24.92
C HIS A 134 18.59 -8.49 -24.80
N GLU A 135 19.46 -9.42 -25.20
CA GLU A 135 19.26 -10.86 -25.02
C GLU A 135 19.09 -11.21 -23.53
N LEU A 136 19.95 -10.67 -22.68
CA LEU A 136 19.88 -10.85 -21.22
C LEU A 136 18.53 -10.39 -20.67
N VAL A 137 18.07 -9.19 -21.05
CA VAL A 137 16.75 -8.66 -20.66
C VAL A 137 15.63 -9.54 -21.19
N GLU A 138 15.64 -9.93 -22.46
CA GLU A 138 14.58 -10.72 -23.08
C GLU A 138 14.44 -12.10 -22.44
N SER A 139 15.57 -12.69 -22.05
CA SER A 139 15.64 -13.99 -21.40
C SER A 139 14.87 -14.02 -20.08
N VAL A 140 14.96 -12.95 -19.28
CA VAL A 140 14.24 -12.81 -18.02
C VAL A 140 12.81 -12.32 -18.27
N ARG A 141 12.63 -11.36 -19.18
CA ARG A 141 11.34 -10.77 -19.53
C ARG A 141 10.34 -11.82 -20.00
N SER A 142 10.76 -12.73 -20.87
CA SER A 142 9.91 -13.81 -21.41
C SER A 142 9.37 -14.73 -20.32
N VAL A 143 10.20 -15.09 -19.33
CA VAL A 143 9.78 -15.93 -18.20
C VAL A 143 8.83 -15.18 -17.28
N ALA A 144 9.13 -13.93 -16.94
CA ALA A 144 8.27 -13.10 -16.11
C ALA A 144 6.90 -12.85 -16.76
N ARG A 145 6.83 -12.65 -18.08
CA ARG A 145 5.56 -12.57 -18.82
C ARG A 145 4.79 -13.88 -18.82
N ALA A 146 5.47 -15.01 -19.03
CA ALA A 146 4.81 -16.31 -18.95
C ALA A 146 4.21 -16.55 -17.56
N LEU A 147 4.91 -16.18 -16.47
CA LEU A 147 4.37 -16.19 -15.10
C LEU A 147 3.16 -15.27 -14.94
N GLU A 148 3.22 -14.06 -15.50
CA GLU A 148 2.14 -13.08 -15.45
C GLU A 148 0.89 -13.60 -16.16
N GLU A 149 1.05 -14.29 -17.29
CA GLU A 149 -0.05 -14.88 -18.07
C GLU A 149 -0.64 -16.14 -17.40
N SER A 150 0.18 -16.94 -16.74
CA SER A 150 -0.22 -18.26 -16.22
C SER A 150 -0.59 -18.29 -14.74
N THR A 151 -0.28 -17.24 -13.97
CA THR A 151 -0.56 -17.17 -12.53
C THR A 151 -1.25 -15.86 -12.15
N SER A 152 -1.83 -15.81 -10.95
CA SER A 152 -2.35 -14.57 -10.34
C SER A 152 -1.35 -13.91 -9.36
N ALA A 153 -0.14 -14.45 -9.27
CA ALA A 153 0.84 -14.07 -8.27
C ALA A 153 1.40 -12.64 -8.50
N LEU A 154 1.90 -12.05 -7.41
CA LEU A 154 2.85 -10.95 -7.46
C LEU A 154 4.23 -11.50 -7.85
N ILE A 155 4.83 -10.98 -8.91
CA ILE A 155 6.09 -11.48 -9.46
C ILE A 155 7.20 -10.47 -9.13
N LEU A 156 8.22 -10.93 -8.42
CA LEU A 156 9.38 -10.14 -8.01
C LEU A 156 10.60 -10.61 -8.81
N VAL A 157 11.05 -9.80 -9.75
CA VAL A 157 12.16 -10.12 -10.66
C VAL A 157 13.40 -9.39 -10.19
N ASN A 158 14.48 -10.09 -9.90
CA ASN A 158 15.74 -9.42 -9.60
C ASN A 158 16.35 -8.83 -10.87
N ASP A 159 16.85 -7.60 -10.78
CA ASP A 159 17.82 -7.10 -11.75
C ASP A 159 19.22 -7.71 -11.52
N PHE A 160 20.20 -7.25 -12.29
CA PHE A 160 21.52 -7.85 -12.34
C PHE A 160 22.53 -7.04 -11.53
N ILE A 161 23.32 -7.72 -10.69
CA ILE A 161 24.41 -7.07 -9.96
C ILE A 161 25.54 -6.72 -10.92
N THR A 162 25.83 -5.42 -11.02
CA THR A 162 26.96 -4.88 -11.75
C THR A 162 28.27 -5.36 -11.11
N PRO A 163 29.15 -6.05 -11.86
CA PRO A 163 30.39 -6.60 -11.33
C PRO A 163 31.35 -5.52 -10.82
N VAL A 164 32.03 -5.81 -9.72
CA VAL A 164 33.07 -4.92 -9.16
C VAL A 164 34.32 -4.90 -10.04
N PHE A 165 34.69 -6.08 -10.57
CA PHE A 165 35.80 -6.23 -11.50
C PHE A 165 35.37 -5.90 -12.93
N SER A 166 36.19 -5.12 -13.64
CA SER A 166 36.09 -4.96 -15.09
C SER A 166 37.41 -5.34 -15.75
N PRO A 167 37.40 -6.13 -16.84
CA PRO A 167 38.61 -6.43 -17.62
C PRO A 167 39.21 -5.19 -18.30
N LEU A 168 38.46 -4.08 -18.38
CA LEU A 168 38.94 -2.79 -18.90
C LEU A 168 39.59 -1.90 -17.83
N GLY A 169 39.59 -2.32 -16.56
CA GLY A 169 40.11 -1.53 -15.45
C GLY A 169 39.50 -0.13 -15.36
N ILE A 170 40.32 0.89 -15.10
CA ILE A 170 39.86 2.28 -15.00
C ILE A 170 39.45 2.90 -16.35
N VAL A 171 39.79 2.25 -17.47
CA VAL A 171 39.47 2.75 -18.82
C VAL A 171 38.04 2.38 -19.22
N ASP A 172 37.36 1.51 -18.45
CA ASP A 172 35.94 1.16 -18.60
C ASP A 172 35.06 2.42 -18.71
N SER A 173 35.32 3.43 -17.85
CA SER A 173 34.55 4.68 -17.84
C SER A 173 34.82 5.61 -19.03
N LYS A 174 35.77 5.25 -19.91
CA LYS A 174 36.06 5.96 -21.17
C LYS A 174 35.52 5.21 -22.38
N GLN A 175 35.01 4.00 -22.21
CA GLN A 175 34.33 3.27 -23.27
C GLN A 175 32.88 3.73 -23.33
N ARG A 176 32.35 3.85 -24.56
CA ARG A 176 30.91 4.12 -24.76
C ARG A 176 30.04 2.99 -24.19
N MET A 177 30.53 1.76 -24.32
CA MET A 177 29.93 0.56 -23.74
C MET A 177 30.96 -0.21 -22.90
N GLY A 178 31.29 0.33 -21.72
CA GLY A 178 32.05 -0.39 -20.69
C GLY A 178 31.21 -1.49 -20.01
N LEU A 179 31.84 -2.33 -19.19
CA LEU A 179 31.13 -3.40 -18.47
C LEU A 179 30.06 -2.84 -17.54
N LYS A 180 30.34 -1.71 -16.88
CA LYS A 180 29.36 -1.06 -16.00
C LYS A 180 28.17 -0.51 -16.79
N SER A 181 28.43 0.11 -17.93
CA SER A 181 27.38 0.61 -18.83
C SER A 181 26.53 -0.52 -19.42
N PHE A 182 27.13 -1.67 -19.72
CA PHE A 182 26.42 -2.86 -20.18
C PHE A 182 25.37 -3.33 -19.15
N PHE A 183 25.77 -3.49 -17.88
CA PHE A 183 24.84 -3.89 -16.82
C PHE A 183 23.81 -2.81 -16.50
N ALA A 184 24.20 -1.52 -16.56
CA ALA A 184 23.26 -0.42 -16.42
C ALA A 184 22.19 -0.44 -17.51
N LEU A 185 22.58 -0.64 -18.78
CA LEU A 185 21.66 -0.77 -19.91
C LEU A 185 20.70 -1.96 -19.74
N ALA A 186 21.22 -3.11 -19.31
CA ALA A 186 20.39 -4.29 -19.07
C ALA A 186 19.38 -4.07 -17.91
N ASN A 187 19.82 -3.48 -16.80
CA ASN A 187 18.93 -3.19 -15.67
C ASN A 187 17.86 -2.17 -16.06
N GLU A 188 18.23 -1.08 -16.74
CA GLU A 188 17.29 -0.07 -17.24
C GLU A 188 16.27 -0.70 -18.19
N GLY A 189 16.71 -1.53 -19.14
CA GLY A 189 15.83 -2.25 -20.05
C GLY A 189 14.84 -3.19 -19.35
N LEU A 190 15.27 -3.84 -18.26
CA LEU A 190 14.38 -4.68 -17.45
C LEU A 190 13.35 -3.86 -16.65
N HIS A 191 13.77 -2.73 -16.07
CA HIS A 191 12.87 -1.79 -15.39
C HIS A 191 11.81 -1.22 -16.35
N ASP A 192 12.23 -0.77 -17.54
CA ASP A 192 11.33 -0.23 -18.54
C ASP A 192 10.30 -1.25 -19.02
N ALA A 193 10.74 -2.50 -19.23
CA ALA A 193 9.90 -3.60 -19.71
C ALA A 193 8.69 -3.89 -18.80
N PHE A 194 8.80 -3.60 -17.50
CA PHE A 194 7.76 -3.86 -16.49
C PHE A 194 7.21 -2.60 -15.81
N SER A 195 7.62 -1.40 -16.24
CA SER A 195 7.19 -0.12 -15.66
C SER A 195 5.67 0.09 -15.62
N GLN A 196 4.92 -0.54 -16.54
CA GLN A 196 3.46 -0.47 -16.61
C GLN A 196 2.75 -1.72 -16.06
N SER A 197 3.48 -2.75 -15.63
CA SER A 197 2.86 -3.93 -15.02
C SER A 197 2.42 -3.61 -13.60
N SER A 198 1.21 -4.03 -13.25
CA SER A 198 0.69 -3.95 -11.87
C SER A 198 1.08 -5.17 -11.02
N ARG A 199 1.64 -6.22 -11.64
CA ARG A 199 1.93 -7.51 -10.99
C ARG A 199 3.41 -7.89 -11.02
N VAL A 200 4.20 -7.34 -11.94
CA VAL A 200 5.64 -7.60 -12.03
C VAL A 200 6.41 -6.41 -11.49
N PHE A 201 7.20 -6.64 -10.43
CA PHE A 201 8.09 -5.65 -9.84
C PHE A 201 9.53 -6.08 -10.04
N VAL A 202 10.33 -5.17 -10.60
CA VAL A 202 11.79 -5.34 -10.65
C VAL A 202 12.37 -4.94 -9.30
N VAL A 203 12.95 -5.90 -8.59
CA VAL A 203 13.70 -5.70 -7.36
C VAL A 203 15.12 -5.30 -7.74
N ASN A 204 15.52 -4.09 -7.32
CA ASN A 204 16.82 -3.51 -7.65
C ASN A 204 17.94 -4.13 -6.78
N LEU A 205 18.27 -5.38 -7.10
CA LEU A 205 19.31 -6.17 -6.47
C LEU A 205 20.68 -5.50 -6.58
N ASP A 206 20.97 -4.78 -7.67
CA ASP A 206 22.22 -4.01 -7.81
C ASP A 206 22.37 -2.92 -6.75
N SER A 207 21.30 -2.16 -6.47
CA SER A 207 21.27 -1.11 -5.46
C SER A 207 21.39 -1.69 -4.06
N ILE A 208 20.64 -2.77 -3.77
CA ILE A 208 20.71 -3.49 -2.48
C ILE A 208 22.12 -4.05 -2.25
N ALA A 209 22.74 -4.61 -3.29
CA ALA A 209 24.12 -5.07 -3.27
C ALA A 209 25.12 -3.92 -3.08
N SER A 210 24.83 -2.73 -3.63
CA SER A 210 25.69 -1.55 -3.50
C SER A 210 25.69 -1.02 -2.06
N ASP A 211 24.52 -0.90 -1.44
CA ASP A 211 24.37 -0.48 -0.04
C ASP A 211 25.04 -1.49 0.92
N PHE A 212 24.83 -2.79 0.69
CA PHE A 212 25.51 -3.82 1.45
C PHE A 212 27.02 -3.91 1.17
N GLY A 213 27.49 -3.40 0.04
CA GLY A 213 28.85 -3.57 -0.44
C GLY A 213 29.01 -4.83 -1.30
N LYS A 214 29.06 -4.61 -2.62
CA LYS A 214 29.07 -5.65 -3.67
C LYS A 214 30.15 -6.73 -3.48
N SER A 215 31.29 -6.40 -2.87
CA SER A 215 32.37 -7.36 -2.60
C SER A 215 32.02 -8.43 -1.56
N ARG A 216 30.99 -8.20 -0.73
CA ARG A 216 30.53 -9.11 0.34
C ARG A 216 29.31 -9.94 -0.03
N VAL A 217 28.71 -9.68 -1.21
CA VAL A 217 27.46 -10.31 -1.63
C VAL A 217 27.63 -11.79 -1.92
N ILE A 218 28.76 -12.19 -2.53
CA ILE A 218 29.01 -13.58 -2.92
C ILE A 218 30.04 -14.18 -1.96
N ASN A 219 29.67 -15.31 -1.35
CA ASN A 219 30.64 -16.21 -0.73
C ASN A 219 31.09 -17.24 -1.77
N TRP A 220 32.29 -17.07 -2.32
CA TRP A 220 32.80 -17.94 -3.37
C TRP A 220 32.94 -19.41 -2.95
N ASN A 221 33.11 -19.70 -1.65
CA ASN A 221 33.19 -21.07 -1.18
C ASN A 221 31.85 -21.80 -1.33
N THR A 222 30.74 -21.16 -0.97
CA THR A 222 29.40 -21.75 -1.09
C THR A 222 28.93 -21.75 -2.55
N TRP A 223 29.33 -20.75 -3.33
CA TRP A 223 29.12 -20.73 -4.78
C TRP A 223 29.77 -21.94 -5.46
N TYR A 224 31.07 -22.17 -5.27
CA TYR A 224 31.75 -23.29 -5.93
C TYR A 224 31.31 -24.67 -5.42
N ARG A 225 30.81 -24.77 -4.19
CA ARG A 225 30.35 -26.04 -3.61
C ARG A 225 28.93 -26.43 -4.02
N GLY A 226 28.06 -25.46 -4.28
CA GLY A 226 26.65 -25.73 -4.47
C GLY A 226 25.86 -24.65 -5.17
N SER A 227 26.51 -23.73 -5.89
CA SER A 227 25.86 -22.63 -6.64
C SER A 227 24.91 -21.80 -5.78
N ILE A 228 25.28 -21.56 -4.51
CA ILE A 228 24.54 -20.68 -3.61
C ILE A 228 25.07 -19.25 -3.83
N PRO A 229 24.27 -18.33 -4.40
CA PRO A 229 24.77 -17.06 -4.93
C PRO A 229 25.05 -16.02 -3.84
N PHE A 230 24.23 -16.02 -2.78
CA PHE A 230 24.27 -14.99 -1.76
C PHE A 230 25.00 -15.48 -0.52
N SER A 231 25.85 -14.61 0.04
CA SER A 231 26.53 -14.85 1.31
C SER A 231 25.52 -14.94 2.45
N GLU A 232 25.96 -15.58 3.52
CA GLU A 232 25.19 -15.78 4.73
C GLU A 232 24.75 -14.43 5.34
N GLU A 233 25.59 -13.40 5.25
CA GLU A 233 25.27 -12.05 5.75
C GLU A 233 24.31 -11.28 4.85
N PHE A 234 24.40 -11.45 3.52
CA PHE A 234 23.55 -10.74 2.56
C PHE A 234 22.15 -11.35 2.44
N THR A 235 22.03 -12.67 2.57
CA THR A 235 20.75 -13.38 2.36
C THR A 235 19.61 -12.85 3.24
N PRO A 236 19.79 -12.60 4.56
CA PRO A 236 18.75 -11.99 5.39
C PRO A 236 18.40 -10.56 4.96
N VAL A 237 19.37 -9.76 4.51
CA VAL A 237 19.15 -8.38 4.04
C VAL A 237 18.27 -8.39 2.79
N LEU A 238 18.59 -9.25 1.83
CA LEU A 238 17.78 -9.42 0.62
C LEU A 238 16.36 -9.93 0.95
N ALA A 239 16.22 -10.83 1.92
CA ALA A 239 14.90 -11.27 2.39
C ALA A 239 14.07 -10.13 2.99
N ASP A 240 14.67 -9.15 3.66
CA ASP A 240 13.95 -7.96 4.17
C ASP A 240 13.38 -7.11 3.03
N GLU A 241 14.05 -7.05 1.89
CA GLU A 241 13.55 -6.33 0.72
C GLU A 241 12.31 -6.99 0.12
N TYR A 242 12.29 -8.32 -0.01
CA TYR A 242 11.08 -9.03 -0.47
C TYR A 242 9.91 -8.90 0.51
N LEU A 243 10.20 -8.82 1.81
CA LEU A 243 9.20 -8.65 2.86
C LEU A 243 8.42 -7.34 2.74
N ARG A 244 8.97 -6.31 2.09
CA ARG A 244 8.27 -5.06 1.79
C ARG A 244 7.07 -5.30 0.88
N TYR A 245 7.28 -6.08 -0.17
CA TYR A 245 6.24 -6.48 -1.13
C TYR A 245 5.22 -7.41 -0.48
N VAL A 246 5.67 -8.38 0.33
CA VAL A 246 4.77 -9.28 1.07
C VAL A 246 3.87 -8.49 2.04
N ARG A 247 4.43 -7.52 2.78
CA ARG A 247 3.64 -6.64 3.68
C ARG A 247 2.58 -5.86 2.91
N ALA A 248 2.96 -5.27 1.78
CA ALA A 248 2.04 -4.50 0.95
C ALA A 248 0.91 -5.38 0.39
N LEU A 249 1.26 -6.56 -0.15
CA LEU A 249 0.29 -7.52 -0.71
C LEU A 249 -0.70 -8.01 0.34
N LYS A 250 -0.23 -8.34 1.55
CA LYS A 250 -1.07 -8.88 2.63
C LYS A 250 -1.75 -7.79 3.46
N GLY A 251 -1.71 -6.53 3.01
CA GLY A 251 -2.38 -5.41 3.69
C GLY A 251 -1.82 -5.08 5.07
N ARG A 252 -0.57 -5.46 5.35
CA ARG A 252 0.13 -5.23 6.62
C ARG A 252 1.05 -3.99 6.59
N ALA A 253 0.95 -3.18 5.54
CA ALA A 253 1.63 -1.89 5.47
C ALA A 253 1.01 -0.90 6.47
N ARG A 254 1.88 -0.13 7.13
CA ARG A 254 1.48 0.96 8.02
C ARG A 254 1.09 2.17 7.18
N LYS A 255 0.22 3.01 7.73
CA LYS A 255 -0.42 4.13 7.03
C LYS A 255 -0.21 5.47 7.71
N CYS A 256 0.08 5.47 9.01
CA CYS A 256 0.17 6.68 9.80
C CYS A 256 1.41 6.69 10.70
N ILE A 257 2.08 7.84 10.78
CA ILE A 257 3.11 8.14 11.76
C ILE A 257 2.52 9.13 12.76
N VAL A 258 2.50 8.74 14.03
CA VAL A 258 2.15 9.57 15.16
C VAL A 258 3.46 10.05 15.80
N LEU A 259 3.62 11.36 15.87
CA LEU A 259 4.84 12.05 16.28
C LEU A 259 4.64 12.76 17.61
N ASP A 260 5.59 12.59 18.51
CA ASP A 260 5.86 13.58 19.56
C ASP A 260 6.47 14.87 18.96
N LEU A 261 6.60 15.93 19.77
CA LEU A 261 7.17 17.22 19.36
C LEU A 261 8.55 17.50 19.95
N ASP A 262 8.65 17.69 21.26
CA ASP A 262 9.89 18.09 21.93
C ASP A 262 10.95 16.99 21.84
N ASN A 263 12.19 17.33 21.49
CA ASN A 263 13.27 16.38 21.19
C ASN A 263 12.94 15.33 20.09
N THR A 264 11.83 15.52 19.36
CA THR A 264 11.40 14.67 18.25
C THR A 264 11.38 15.45 16.93
N LEU A 265 10.60 16.52 16.82
CA LEU A 265 10.55 17.40 15.64
C LEU A 265 11.50 18.60 15.75
N TRP A 266 11.92 18.96 16.95
CA TRP A 266 12.95 19.94 17.25
C TRP A 266 13.68 19.51 18.52
N GLY A 267 14.88 20.04 18.78
CA GLY A 267 15.55 19.77 20.05
C GLY A 267 15.20 20.79 21.12
N GLY A 268 15.09 20.35 22.38
CA GLY A 268 14.67 21.22 23.48
C GLY A 268 13.17 21.11 23.78
N ILE A 269 12.75 21.80 24.83
CA ILE A 269 11.38 21.78 25.37
C ILE A 269 10.76 23.14 25.14
N ILE A 270 9.74 23.25 24.28
CA ILE A 270 9.20 24.55 23.88
C ILE A 270 8.69 25.39 25.07
N GLY A 271 8.12 24.74 26.10
CA GLY A 271 7.63 25.42 27.30
C GLY A 271 8.74 25.97 28.22
N GLU A 272 9.98 25.50 28.07
CA GLU A 272 11.14 25.93 28.86
C GLU A 272 12.06 26.86 28.06
N ASP A 273 12.37 26.47 26.83
CA ASP A 273 13.36 27.13 25.98
C ASP A 273 12.76 28.30 25.16
N GLY A 274 11.44 28.30 24.94
CA GLY A 274 10.76 29.24 24.06
C GLY A 274 11.08 29.02 22.57
N ILE A 275 10.36 29.73 21.69
CA ILE A 275 10.46 29.53 20.23
C ILE A 275 11.85 29.88 19.67
N GLU A 276 12.56 30.82 20.30
CA GLU A 276 13.92 31.22 19.91
C GLU A 276 15.00 30.27 20.46
N GLY A 277 14.68 29.48 21.49
CA GLY A 277 15.64 28.61 22.19
C GLY A 277 15.66 27.16 21.71
N ILE A 278 14.59 26.70 21.06
CA ILE A 278 14.55 25.34 20.49
C ILE A 278 15.60 25.17 19.37
N LYS A 279 16.18 23.99 19.30
CA LYS A 279 17.20 23.58 18.33
C LYS A 279 16.51 23.14 17.04
N LEU A 280 16.26 24.10 16.17
CA LEU A 280 15.70 23.86 14.85
C LEU A 280 16.29 24.88 13.86
N GLY A 281 17.16 24.42 12.96
CA GLY A 281 17.90 25.33 12.09
C GLY A 281 18.77 24.64 11.07
N THR A 282 19.54 25.42 10.32
CA THR A 282 20.40 24.93 9.23
C THR A 282 21.79 24.49 9.71
N VAL A 283 22.06 24.56 11.02
CA VAL A 283 23.33 24.16 11.65
C VAL A 283 23.06 23.23 12.82
N SER A 284 24.08 22.48 13.24
CA SER A 284 23.99 21.59 14.41
C SER A 284 24.19 22.40 15.71
N PRO A 285 23.44 22.11 16.79
CA PRO A 285 22.30 21.19 16.82
C PRO A 285 21.04 21.84 16.22
N GLY A 286 20.35 21.15 15.32
CA GLY A 286 19.11 21.64 14.69
C GLY A 286 18.88 21.09 13.28
N ILE A 287 19.95 20.99 12.49
CA ILE A 287 19.90 20.43 11.13
C ILE A 287 19.45 18.96 11.13
N GLU A 288 19.76 18.21 12.19
CA GLU A 288 19.34 16.82 12.36
C GLU A 288 17.81 16.69 12.36
N TYR A 289 17.12 17.59 13.07
CA TYR A 289 15.66 17.64 13.13
C TYR A 289 15.05 18.13 11.82
N LEU A 290 15.71 19.10 11.17
CA LEU A 290 15.30 19.59 9.85
C LEU A 290 15.32 18.46 8.81
N ASP A 291 16.40 17.69 8.76
CA ASP A 291 16.52 16.56 7.83
C ASP A 291 15.56 15.42 8.16
N PHE A 292 15.30 15.17 9.45
CA PHE A 292 14.25 14.24 9.87
C PHE A 292 12.86 14.68 9.38
N GLN A 293 12.51 15.97 9.53
CA GLN A 293 11.27 16.52 9.01
C GLN A 293 11.17 16.45 7.47
N ARG A 294 12.27 16.59 6.73
CA ARG A 294 12.28 16.41 5.26
C ARG A 294 11.88 15.00 4.85
N VAL A 295 12.39 13.99 5.56
CA VAL A 295 12.02 12.59 5.29
C VAL A 295 10.54 12.37 5.64
N LEU A 296 10.05 12.87 6.77
CA LEU A 296 8.63 12.81 7.12
C LEU A 296 7.74 13.48 6.06
N LEU A 297 8.13 14.66 5.56
CA LEU A 297 7.40 15.35 4.50
C LEU A 297 7.41 14.55 3.18
N SER A 298 8.52 13.88 2.85
CA SER A 298 8.57 13.00 1.67
C SER A 298 7.60 11.82 1.80
N LEU A 299 7.45 11.26 3.01
CA LEU A 299 6.49 10.21 3.31
C LEU A 299 5.05 10.74 3.21
N TYR A 300 4.80 11.94 3.73
CA TYR A 300 3.52 12.63 3.62
C TYR A 300 3.11 12.85 2.15
N ASN A 301 4.04 13.33 1.31
CA ASN A 301 3.78 13.59 -0.11
C ASN A 301 3.46 12.33 -0.93
N ARG A 302 3.80 11.14 -0.44
CA ARG A 302 3.39 9.85 -1.03
C ARG A 302 2.18 9.20 -0.34
N GLY A 303 1.50 9.92 0.56
CA GLY A 303 0.24 9.49 1.17
C GLY A 303 0.32 8.86 2.55
N VAL A 304 1.48 8.91 3.22
CA VAL A 304 1.59 8.54 4.65
C VAL A 304 0.95 9.62 5.50
N ILE A 305 0.07 9.23 6.41
CA ILE A 305 -0.66 10.15 7.28
C ILE A 305 0.26 10.57 8.43
N LEU A 306 0.38 11.87 8.71
CA LEU A 306 1.05 12.35 9.91
C LEU A 306 0.02 12.77 10.97
N ALA A 307 0.31 12.49 12.23
CA ALA A 307 -0.47 12.95 13.37
C ALA A 307 0.45 13.35 14.52
N ILE A 308 -0.04 14.20 15.44
CA ILE A 308 0.72 14.63 16.62
C ILE A 308 0.13 14.00 17.88
N CYS A 309 0.98 13.44 18.74
CA CYS A 309 0.65 13.03 20.11
C CYS A 309 1.75 13.52 21.05
N SER A 310 1.52 14.68 21.67
CA SER A 310 2.55 15.38 22.43
C SER A 310 2.02 15.95 23.74
N LYS A 311 2.88 15.99 24.76
CA LYS A 311 2.60 16.58 26.07
C LYS A 311 3.12 18.02 26.14
N ASN A 312 2.36 18.94 25.56
CA ASN A 312 2.68 20.37 25.56
C ASN A 312 1.44 21.23 25.85
N ASN A 313 1.69 22.52 26.10
CA ASN A 313 0.68 23.54 25.88
C ASN A 313 0.38 23.65 24.36
N TYR A 314 -0.91 23.64 24.01
CA TYR A 314 -1.36 23.69 22.62
C TYR A 314 -0.86 24.94 21.89
N ASP A 315 -0.97 26.12 22.51
CA ASP A 315 -0.65 27.38 21.87
C ASP A 315 0.85 27.50 21.56
N ASP A 316 1.70 27.07 22.49
CA ASP A 316 3.16 27.08 22.32
C ASP A 316 3.61 26.16 21.18
N ALA A 317 3.09 24.93 21.16
CA ALA A 317 3.43 23.95 20.12
C ALA A 317 2.95 24.41 18.73
N ILE A 318 1.70 24.89 18.63
CA ILE A 318 1.13 25.36 17.36
C ILE A 318 1.86 26.61 16.86
N ARG A 319 2.32 27.49 17.76
CA ARG A 319 3.13 28.65 17.39
C ARG A 319 4.41 28.23 16.67
N VAL A 320 5.10 27.17 17.10
CA VAL A 320 6.27 26.62 16.37
C VAL A 320 5.87 26.14 14.98
N LEU A 321 4.78 25.35 14.87
CA LEU A 321 4.29 24.83 13.58
C LEU A 321 3.95 25.95 12.59
N LYS A 322 3.44 27.08 13.06
CA LYS A 322 3.00 28.21 12.23
C LYS A 322 4.11 29.21 11.91
N GLU A 323 4.88 29.60 12.93
CA GLU A 323 5.69 30.82 12.88
C GLU A 323 7.19 30.53 12.75
N HIS A 324 7.66 29.37 13.23
CA HIS A 324 9.10 29.13 13.26
C HIS A 324 9.66 29.05 11.82
N PRO A 325 10.71 29.83 11.48
CA PRO A 325 11.17 29.98 10.10
C PRO A 325 11.78 28.70 9.51
N HIS A 326 12.38 27.87 10.36
CA HIS A 326 12.99 26.61 9.95
C HIS A 326 12.06 25.39 10.11
N GLN A 327 10.81 25.58 10.52
CA GLN A 327 9.87 24.48 10.61
C GLN A 327 9.41 24.07 9.21
N ILE A 328 9.58 22.79 8.88
CA ILE A 328 9.19 22.23 7.58
C ILE A 328 7.76 21.70 7.64
N LEU A 329 7.45 20.92 8.68
CA LEU A 329 6.11 20.38 8.87
C LEU A 329 5.20 21.45 9.46
N ARG A 330 4.24 21.92 8.66
CA ARG A 330 3.17 22.84 9.06
C ARG A 330 1.91 22.12 9.52
N GLU A 331 0.97 22.86 10.09
CA GLU A 331 -0.29 22.33 10.63
C GLU A 331 -1.08 21.53 9.58
N GLU A 332 -1.07 21.98 8.33
CA GLU A 332 -1.73 21.30 7.20
C GLU A 332 -1.19 19.90 6.91
N HIS A 333 0.04 19.56 7.30
CA HIS A 333 0.60 18.24 7.06
C HIS A 333 0.12 17.18 8.05
N PHE A 334 -0.53 17.57 9.15
CA PHE A 334 -1.03 16.65 10.15
C PHE A 334 -2.53 16.42 9.96
N ALA A 335 -2.98 15.17 9.90
CA ALA A 335 -4.39 14.83 9.78
C ALA A 335 -5.17 15.07 11.08
N ALA A 336 -4.54 14.80 12.22
CA ALA A 336 -5.11 14.98 13.54
C ALA A 336 -4.00 15.28 14.56
N MET A 337 -4.36 15.97 15.64
CA MET A 337 -3.41 16.41 16.67
C MET A 337 -4.00 16.18 18.07
N ARG A 338 -3.17 15.69 18.99
CA ARG A 338 -3.43 15.64 20.43
C ARG A 338 -2.23 16.27 21.13
N ILE A 339 -2.39 17.55 21.48
CA ILE A 339 -1.40 18.33 22.20
C ILE A 339 -2.03 18.71 23.54
N ASN A 340 -1.82 17.87 24.54
CA ASN A 340 -2.43 17.99 25.86
C ASN A 340 -1.67 17.12 26.88
N TRP A 341 -2.07 17.17 28.15
CA TRP A 341 -1.42 16.42 29.23
C TRP A 341 -2.00 15.02 29.50
N GLN A 342 -2.90 14.52 28.64
CA GLN A 342 -3.41 13.15 28.74
C GLN A 342 -2.31 12.14 28.36
N ASP A 343 -2.47 10.89 28.78
CA ASP A 343 -1.50 9.85 28.43
C ASP A 343 -1.50 9.57 26.92
N LYS A 344 -0.32 9.23 26.37
CA LYS A 344 -0.15 9.08 24.92
C LYS A 344 -0.88 7.86 24.36
N ALA A 345 -1.06 6.80 25.16
CA ALA A 345 -1.79 5.62 24.73
C ALA A 345 -3.28 5.93 24.46
N SER A 346 -3.95 6.63 25.39
CA SER A 346 -5.34 7.09 25.20
C SER A 346 -5.46 8.06 24.02
N ASN A 347 -4.51 8.99 23.88
CA ASN A 347 -4.49 9.94 22.77
C ASN A 347 -4.31 9.24 21.40
N ILE A 348 -3.44 8.23 21.30
CA ILE A 348 -3.25 7.44 20.07
C ILE A 348 -4.54 6.69 19.69
N GLU A 349 -5.24 6.12 20.67
CA GLU A 349 -6.54 5.47 20.41
C GLU A 349 -7.58 6.48 19.88
N ALA A 350 -7.62 7.68 20.46
CA ALA A 350 -8.50 8.74 19.99
C ALA A 350 -8.12 9.22 18.57
N LEU A 351 -6.83 9.34 18.26
CA LEU A 351 -6.33 9.68 16.92
C LEU A 351 -6.74 8.60 15.90
N ALA A 352 -6.62 7.31 16.26
CA ALA A 352 -7.01 6.21 15.38
C ALA A 352 -8.49 6.25 15.02
N LYS A 353 -9.36 6.56 16.00
CA LYS A 353 -10.81 6.75 15.79
C LYS A 353 -11.11 7.96 14.90
N GLU A 354 -10.46 9.11 15.12
CA GLU A 354 -10.67 10.33 14.33
C GLU A 354 -10.22 10.17 12.86
N ILE A 355 -9.04 9.56 12.67
CA ILE A 355 -8.47 9.28 11.35
C ILE A 355 -9.20 8.11 10.66
N ASN A 356 -9.88 7.25 11.43
CA ASN A 356 -10.60 6.05 10.98
C ASN A 356 -9.66 4.99 10.37
N ILE A 357 -8.60 4.66 11.10
CA ILE A 357 -7.67 3.55 10.77
C ILE A 357 -7.44 2.67 12.01
N GLY A 358 -7.01 1.42 11.79
CA GLY A 358 -6.64 0.52 12.87
C GLY A 358 -5.31 0.91 13.53
N LEU A 359 -5.13 0.55 14.80
CA LEU A 359 -3.88 0.73 15.55
C LEU A 359 -2.71 -0.03 14.90
N ASP A 360 -3.01 -1.18 14.29
CA ASP A 360 -2.10 -1.97 13.46
C ASP A 360 -1.65 -1.24 12.18
N SER A 361 -2.23 -0.09 11.86
CA SER A 361 -1.77 0.77 10.77
C SER A 361 -0.93 1.97 11.25
N MET A 362 -0.67 2.09 12.55
CA MET A 362 0.06 3.22 13.13
C MET A 362 1.50 2.87 13.50
N VAL A 363 2.36 3.89 13.36
CA VAL A 363 3.73 3.93 13.86
C VAL A 363 3.84 5.08 14.84
N PHE A 364 4.45 4.85 16.00
CA PHE A 364 4.67 5.87 17.02
C PHE A 364 6.16 6.18 17.16
N ILE A 365 6.48 7.48 17.10
CA ILE A 365 7.84 8.01 17.21
C ILE A 365 7.88 9.05 18.33
N ASP A 366 8.75 8.80 19.30
CA ASP A 366 8.93 9.59 20.52
C ASP A 366 10.35 9.41 21.02
N ASP A 367 11.01 10.48 21.46
CA ASP A 367 12.37 10.42 22.01
C ASP A 367 12.41 9.74 23.39
N ASN A 368 11.31 9.83 24.14
CA ASN A 368 11.22 9.40 25.53
C ASN A 368 10.93 7.89 25.63
N PRO A 369 11.88 7.08 26.16
CA PRO A 369 11.71 5.63 26.25
C PRO A 369 10.57 5.20 27.17
N VAL A 370 10.16 6.03 28.14
CA VAL A 370 9.04 5.72 29.05
C VAL A 370 7.71 5.80 28.31
N GLU A 371 7.50 6.86 27.52
CA GLU A 371 6.30 7.01 26.69
C GLU A 371 6.23 5.90 25.64
N ARG A 372 7.37 5.58 25.00
CA ARG A 372 7.47 4.43 24.08
C ARG A 372 7.03 3.12 24.73
N ALA A 373 7.56 2.81 25.91
CA ALA A 373 7.23 1.58 26.62
C ALA A 373 5.76 1.50 27.03
N GLN A 374 5.19 2.63 27.50
CA GLN A 374 3.78 2.71 27.88
C GLN A 374 2.85 2.45 26.68
N VAL A 375 3.14 3.06 25.51
CA VAL A 375 2.36 2.83 24.29
C VAL A 375 2.51 1.39 23.81
N ALA A 376 3.72 0.83 23.80
CA ALA A 376 3.96 -0.54 23.37
C ALA A 376 3.24 -1.57 24.26
N GLN A 377 3.13 -1.31 25.57
CA GLN A 377 2.40 -2.15 26.50
C GLN A 377 0.88 -2.04 26.32
N ALA A 378 0.36 -0.82 26.15
CA ALA A 378 -1.08 -0.58 26.04
C ALA A 378 -1.65 -1.00 24.68
N HIS A 379 -0.89 -0.79 23.61
CA HIS A 379 -1.30 -1.05 22.22
C HIS A 379 -0.21 -1.83 21.46
N PRO A 380 -0.08 -3.15 21.67
CA PRO A 380 0.94 -3.99 21.01
C PRO A 380 0.85 -3.98 19.48
N GLU A 381 -0.29 -3.59 18.91
CA GLU A 381 -0.50 -3.46 17.48
C GLU A 381 0.22 -2.25 16.88
N VAL A 382 0.45 -1.19 17.67
CA VAL A 382 1.16 0.02 17.21
C VAL A 382 2.65 -0.29 17.08
N LEU A 383 3.24 0.03 15.94
CA LEU A 383 4.69 -0.08 15.77
C LEU A 383 5.38 1.07 16.50
N VAL A 384 5.90 0.82 17.70
CA VAL A 384 6.71 1.79 18.44
C VAL A 384 8.16 1.69 17.97
N VAL A 385 8.70 2.77 17.41
CA VAL A 385 10.08 2.81 16.89
C VAL A 385 11.03 3.03 18.06
N ASP A 386 12.05 2.18 18.19
CA ASP A 386 13.11 2.42 19.19
C ASP A 386 14.05 3.53 18.70
N MET A 387 13.68 4.78 19.01
CA MET A 387 14.44 5.93 18.58
C MET A 387 15.80 6.01 19.29
N PRO A 388 16.89 6.22 18.54
CA PRO A 388 18.23 6.34 19.11
C PRO A 388 18.33 7.61 19.97
N LYS A 389 19.19 7.64 21.00
CA LYS A 389 19.36 8.85 21.82
C LYS A 389 19.99 10.04 21.06
N ASN A 390 20.64 9.78 19.93
CA ASN A 390 21.34 10.80 19.14
C ASN A 390 20.46 11.21 17.94
N PRO A 391 19.99 12.47 17.87
CA PRO A 391 19.15 12.96 16.78
C PRO A 391 19.78 12.82 15.38
N ARG A 392 21.12 12.74 15.29
CA ARG A 392 21.83 12.50 14.01
C ARG A 392 21.41 11.21 13.32
N LEU A 393 20.89 10.25 14.07
CA LEU A 393 20.45 8.95 13.57
C LEU A 393 18.93 8.90 13.28
N TYR A 394 18.17 9.97 13.55
CA TYR A 394 16.71 9.98 13.35
C TYR A 394 16.34 9.79 11.89
N ARG A 395 17.04 10.53 11.00
CA ARG A 395 16.85 10.43 9.55
C ARG A 395 17.05 8.99 9.06
N GLU A 396 18.20 8.40 9.38
CA GLU A 396 18.55 7.04 9.00
C GLU A 396 17.55 6.01 9.57
N THR A 397 17.14 6.20 10.82
CA THR A 397 16.13 5.33 11.47
C THR A 397 14.82 5.33 10.68
N LEU A 398 14.38 6.49 10.19
CA LEU A 398 13.15 6.62 9.41
C LEU A 398 13.31 6.12 7.96
N GLU A 399 14.44 6.40 7.30
CA GLU A 399 14.73 5.89 5.95
C GLU A 399 14.79 4.35 5.92
N ASN A 400 15.25 3.73 7.01
CA ASN A 400 15.27 2.28 7.18
C ASN A 400 13.93 1.67 7.63
N LEU A 401 12.91 2.49 7.88
CA LEU A 401 11.59 2.04 8.31
C LEU A 401 10.74 1.56 7.12
N LYS A 402 11.03 0.34 6.66
CA LYS A 402 10.46 -0.33 5.47
C LYS A 402 9.06 -0.93 5.70
N VAL A 403 8.12 -0.10 6.19
CA VAL A 403 6.77 -0.54 6.60
C VAL A 403 5.62 0.22 5.92
N PHE A 404 5.93 1.25 5.13
CA PHE A 404 4.94 2.11 4.46
C PHE A 404 4.81 1.83 2.96
N ASP A 405 5.43 0.76 2.46
CA ASP A 405 5.43 0.44 1.03
C ASP A 405 4.04 0.00 0.57
N VAL A 406 3.68 0.42 -0.65
CA VAL A 406 2.43 0.06 -1.33
C VAL A 406 2.76 -0.48 -2.72
N LEU A 407 1.91 -1.37 -3.26
CA LEU A 407 2.11 -1.92 -4.61
C LEU A 407 1.70 -0.93 -5.71
N SER A 408 0.90 0.08 -5.40
CA SER A 408 0.50 1.10 -6.36
C SER A 408 0.31 2.43 -5.65
N LEU A 409 0.95 3.49 -6.16
CA LEU A 409 0.68 4.86 -5.73
C LEU A 409 -0.38 5.47 -6.64
N THR A 410 -1.53 5.83 -6.08
CA THR A 410 -2.56 6.55 -6.82
C THR A 410 -2.50 8.05 -6.54
N LYS A 411 -3.03 8.88 -7.45
CA LYS A 411 -3.17 10.33 -7.22
C LYS A 411 -3.94 10.64 -5.93
N GLU A 412 -4.92 9.80 -5.59
CA GLU A 412 -5.67 9.91 -4.34
C GLU A 412 -4.81 9.61 -3.11
N ASP A 413 -3.91 8.62 -3.18
CA ASP A 413 -2.97 8.36 -2.08
C ASP A 413 -2.10 9.59 -1.83
N MET A 414 -1.57 10.22 -2.89
CA MET A 414 -0.76 11.43 -2.79
C MET A 414 -1.54 12.65 -2.24
N ALA A 415 -2.83 12.77 -2.58
CA ALA A 415 -3.70 13.85 -2.10
C ALA A 415 -4.30 13.60 -0.70
N ARG A 416 -4.02 12.45 -0.08
CA ARG A 416 -4.64 12.04 1.19
C ARG A 416 -4.37 13.03 2.33
N GLY A 417 -3.18 13.61 2.37
CA GLY A 417 -2.82 14.61 3.38
C GLY A 417 -3.71 15.86 3.33
N GLU A 418 -3.86 16.43 2.14
CA GLU A 418 -4.73 17.59 1.87
C GLU A 418 -6.19 17.28 2.21
N MET A 419 -6.66 16.07 1.86
CA MET A 419 -8.01 15.60 2.18
C MET A 419 -8.28 15.62 3.69
N TYR A 420 -7.31 15.19 4.52
CA TYR A 420 -7.47 15.23 5.97
C TYR A 420 -7.41 16.66 6.52
N ALA A 421 -6.52 17.51 6.01
CA ALA A 421 -6.48 18.92 6.38
C ALA A 421 -7.82 19.61 6.11
N SER A 422 -8.41 19.35 4.93
CA SER A 422 -9.74 19.84 4.57
C SER A 422 -10.84 19.25 5.46
N LYS A 423 -10.80 17.94 5.77
CA LYS A 423 -11.74 17.30 6.71
C LYS A 423 -11.72 17.94 8.09
N ARG A 424 -10.53 18.25 8.63
CA ARG A 424 -10.39 18.92 9.94
C ARG A 424 -11.00 20.32 9.92
N LYS A 425 -10.71 21.12 8.88
CA LYS A 425 -11.33 22.44 8.70
C LYS A 425 -12.85 22.36 8.63
N ARG A 426 -13.39 21.35 7.91
CA ARG A 426 -14.83 21.08 7.85
C ARG A 426 -15.41 20.75 9.23
N SER A 427 -14.76 19.87 9.99
CA SER A 427 -15.25 19.49 11.33
C SER A 427 -15.25 20.67 12.32
N GLN A 428 -14.25 21.56 12.24
CA GLN A 428 -14.24 22.79 13.03
C GLN A 428 -15.42 23.72 12.68
N LEU A 429 -15.76 23.80 11.39
CA LEU A 429 -16.90 24.58 10.94
C LEU A 429 -18.24 23.95 11.33
N GLU A 430 -18.35 22.63 11.22
CA GLU A 430 -19.53 21.87 11.66
C GLU A 430 -19.80 22.11 13.15
N GLN A 431 -18.76 22.09 14.00
CA GLN A 431 -18.88 22.40 15.43
C GLN A 431 -19.31 23.84 15.72
N SER A 432 -19.05 24.76 14.78
CA SER A 432 -19.45 26.17 14.89
C SER A 432 -20.81 26.48 14.26
N ALA A 433 -21.42 25.54 13.53
CA ALA A 433 -22.66 25.76 12.80
C ALA A 433 -23.90 25.61 13.70
N THR A 434 -24.92 26.40 13.42
CA THR A 434 -26.21 26.39 14.16
C THR A 434 -27.12 25.24 13.77
N SER A 435 -26.98 24.70 12.56
CA SER A 435 -27.72 23.53 12.07
C SER A 435 -26.89 22.77 11.02
N ILE A 436 -27.26 21.50 10.76
CA ILE A 436 -26.63 20.68 9.73
C ILE A 436 -26.86 21.26 8.32
N GLU A 437 -28.03 21.83 8.07
CA GLU A 437 -28.38 22.43 6.77
C GLU A 437 -27.56 23.70 6.51
N ASP A 438 -27.39 24.55 7.52
CA ASP A 438 -26.53 25.74 7.42
C ASP A 438 -25.08 25.33 7.11
N PHE A 439 -24.58 24.31 7.79
CA PHE A 439 -23.24 23.77 7.52
C PHE A 439 -23.12 23.27 6.07
N LEU A 440 -24.07 22.46 5.59
CA LEU A 440 -24.04 21.92 4.22
C LEU A 440 -24.12 23.03 3.16
N ARG A 441 -24.91 24.08 3.40
CA ARG A 441 -24.92 25.28 2.53
C ARG A 441 -23.56 25.99 2.49
N THR A 442 -22.81 26.01 3.60
CA THR A 442 -21.48 26.63 3.61
C THR A 442 -20.43 25.85 2.83
N LEU A 443 -20.65 24.56 2.52
CA LEU A 443 -19.68 23.72 1.82
C LEU A 443 -19.59 24.03 0.32
N ASP A 444 -20.60 24.68 -0.27
CA ASP A 444 -20.71 24.95 -1.71
C ASP A 444 -20.50 23.66 -2.54
N LEU A 445 -21.36 22.66 -2.29
CA LEU A 445 -21.22 21.33 -2.88
C LEU A 445 -21.59 21.32 -4.36
N LYS A 446 -20.65 20.89 -5.18
CA LYS A 446 -20.83 20.67 -6.62
C LYS A 446 -20.73 19.19 -6.93
N VAL A 447 -21.78 18.62 -7.51
CA VAL A 447 -21.89 17.19 -7.76
C VAL A 447 -22.04 16.93 -9.25
N ARG A 448 -21.13 16.15 -9.83
CA ARG A 448 -21.19 15.70 -11.23
C ARG A 448 -21.52 14.22 -11.24
N ILE A 449 -22.60 13.84 -11.93
CA ILE A 449 -23.00 12.44 -12.08
C ILE A 449 -23.16 12.11 -13.56
N LYS A 450 -22.42 11.12 -14.04
CA LYS A 450 -22.44 10.65 -15.43
C LYS A 450 -22.33 9.13 -15.53
N GLU A 451 -22.68 8.57 -16.69
CA GLU A 451 -22.35 7.17 -16.99
C GLU A 451 -20.82 7.01 -17.11
N VAL A 452 -20.31 5.86 -16.69
CA VAL A 452 -18.88 5.58 -16.61
C VAL A 452 -18.25 5.57 -18.01
N ASP A 453 -17.11 6.22 -18.16
CA ASP A 453 -16.30 6.18 -19.38
C ASP A 453 -15.00 5.37 -19.16
N ASP A 454 -14.16 5.27 -20.21
CA ASP A 454 -12.87 4.57 -20.11
C ASP A 454 -11.92 5.20 -19.08
N PHE A 455 -12.03 6.50 -18.83
CA PHE A 455 -11.16 7.21 -17.90
C PHE A 455 -11.57 6.93 -16.43
N ASP A 456 -12.87 6.82 -16.17
CA ASP A 456 -13.40 6.57 -14.84
C ASP A 456 -13.46 5.09 -14.47
N THR A 457 -13.41 4.18 -15.45
CA THR A 457 -13.51 2.72 -15.24
C THR A 457 -12.52 2.19 -14.18
N PRO A 458 -11.20 2.50 -14.24
CA PRO A 458 -10.25 2.02 -13.23
C PRO A 458 -10.62 2.49 -11.81
N ARG A 459 -11.15 3.70 -11.70
CA ARG A 459 -11.56 4.29 -10.42
C ARG A 459 -12.85 3.67 -9.89
N ALA A 460 -13.83 3.41 -10.76
CA ALA A 460 -15.06 2.72 -10.37
C ALA A 460 -14.76 1.31 -9.83
N VAL A 461 -13.91 0.55 -10.52
CA VAL A 461 -13.46 -0.79 -10.09
C VAL A 461 -12.75 -0.72 -8.74
N GLN A 462 -11.87 0.27 -8.55
CA GLN A 462 -11.19 0.47 -7.27
C GLN A 462 -12.17 0.74 -6.11
N LEU A 463 -13.19 1.58 -6.33
CA LEU A 463 -14.21 1.87 -5.33
C LEU A 463 -15.08 0.64 -5.02
N ILE A 464 -15.47 -0.12 -6.04
CA ILE A 464 -16.18 -1.40 -5.88
C ILE A 464 -15.36 -2.36 -5.01
N GLY A 465 -14.06 -2.48 -5.26
CA GLY A 465 -13.18 -3.39 -4.50
C GLY A 465 -12.93 -2.97 -3.05
N LYS A 466 -12.82 -1.67 -2.78
CA LYS A 466 -12.38 -1.15 -1.46
C LYS A 466 -13.50 -0.71 -0.53
N THR A 467 -14.70 -0.41 -1.05
CA THR A 467 -15.77 0.21 -0.25
C THR A 467 -16.61 -0.85 0.48
N ASN A 468 -16.62 -0.77 1.82
CA ASN A 468 -17.35 -1.70 2.69
C ASN A 468 -18.34 -1.01 3.64
N GLN A 469 -18.15 0.28 3.97
CA GLN A 469 -18.98 0.97 4.97
C GLN A 469 -20.28 1.52 4.38
N PHE A 470 -20.20 2.21 3.24
CA PHE A 470 -21.38 2.65 2.50
C PHE A 470 -21.46 1.87 1.19
N ASN A 471 -21.91 0.63 1.28
CA ASN A 471 -22.11 -0.25 0.14
C ASN A 471 -23.32 -1.14 0.40
N LEU A 472 -24.40 -0.95 -0.37
CA LEU A 472 -25.69 -1.58 -0.07
C LEU A 472 -25.69 -3.10 -0.23
N THR A 473 -24.98 -3.64 -1.22
CA THR A 473 -25.01 -5.08 -1.52
C THR A 473 -23.65 -5.75 -1.30
N THR A 474 -22.57 -4.98 -1.22
CA THR A 474 -21.17 -5.46 -1.11
C THR A 474 -20.72 -6.40 -2.23
N ARG A 475 -21.46 -6.44 -3.35
CA ARG A 475 -21.06 -7.14 -4.58
C ARG A 475 -19.72 -6.60 -5.07
N ARG A 476 -18.92 -7.48 -5.68
CA ARG A 476 -17.57 -7.20 -6.19
C ARG A 476 -17.55 -7.56 -7.66
N TYR A 477 -17.07 -6.62 -8.46
CA TYR A 477 -16.94 -6.77 -9.90
C TYR A 477 -15.51 -6.45 -10.31
N SER A 478 -15.00 -7.27 -11.21
CA SER A 478 -13.70 -7.11 -11.87
C SER A 478 -13.72 -6.00 -12.92
N ASP A 479 -12.55 -5.57 -13.37
CA ASP A 479 -12.40 -4.60 -14.45
C ASP A 479 -13.09 -5.09 -15.75
N ALA A 480 -12.97 -6.38 -16.07
CA ALA A 480 -13.61 -6.98 -17.24
C ALA A 480 -15.14 -6.93 -17.16
N GLU A 481 -15.73 -7.22 -15.99
CA GLU A 481 -17.18 -7.16 -15.78
C GLU A 481 -17.71 -5.73 -15.87
N VAL A 482 -17.02 -4.75 -15.28
CA VAL A 482 -17.43 -3.33 -15.35
C VAL A 482 -17.38 -2.82 -16.79
N ARG A 483 -16.36 -3.20 -17.57
CA ARG A 483 -16.28 -2.89 -19.01
C ARG A 483 -17.43 -3.52 -19.78
N GLN A 484 -17.75 -4.79 -19.50
CA GLN A 484 -18.89 -5.47 -20.11
C GLN A 484 -20.22 -4.79 -19.78
N PHE A 485 -20.40 -4.32 -18.53
CA PHE A 485 -21.60 -3.58 -18.14
C PHE A 485 -21.74 -2.27 -18.89
N ARG A 486 -20.65 -1.55 -19.10
CA ARG A 486 -20.64 -0.30 -19.87
C ARG A 486 -21.02 -0.49 -21.34
N GLU A 487 -20.63 -1.62 -21.93
CA GLU A 487 -20.96 -1.95 -23.33
C GLU A 487 -22.39 -2.50 -23.49
N SER A 488 -23.05 -2.88 -22.38
CA SER A 488 -24.41 -3.41 -22.38
C SER A 488 -25.45 -2.29 -22.45
N ARG A 489 -26.53 -2.51 -23.21
CA ARG A 489 -27.71 -1.62 -23.19
C ARG A 489 -28.61 -1.85 -21.97
N ASP A 490 -28.47 -3.00 -21.34
CA ASP A 490 -29.31 -3.45 -20.23
C ASP A 490 -28.71 -3.08 -18.87
N VAL A 491 -27.56 -2.40 -18.84
CA VAL A 491 -26.90 -1.97 -17.60
C VAL A 491 -26.41 -0.54 -17.78
N ALA A 492 -26.64 0.32 -16.78
CA ALA A 492 -25.90 1.57 -16.62
C ALA A 492 -24.97 1.47 -15.41
N VAL A 493 -23.78 2.02 -15.56
CA VAL A 493 -22.84 2.23 -14.46
C VAL A 493 -22.67 3.73 -14.32
N TYR A 494 -23.14 4.29 -13.21
CA TYR A 494 -23.00 5.70 -12.89
C TYR A 494 -21.79 5.93 -12.00
N THR A 495 -21.10 7.03 -12.24
CA THR A 495 -20.08 7.57 -11.34
C THR A 495 -20.51 8.93 -10.82
N MET A 496 -20.18 9.22 -9.56
CA MET A 496 -20.41 10.51 -8.93
C MET A 496 -19.09 11.11 -8.49
N ALA A 497 -18.80 12.32 -8.98
CA ALA A 497 -17.71 13.16 -8.51
C ALA A 497 -18.24 14.34 -7.70
N VAL A 498 -17.52 14.70 -6.63
CA VAL A 498 -17.93 15.76 -5.70
C VAL A 498 -16.79 16.76 -5.51
N THR A 499 -17.11 18.04 -5.58
CA THR A 499 -16.20 19.13 -5.23
C THR A 499 -16.86 20.00 -4.15
N ASP A 500 -16.08 20.50 -3.21
CA ASP A 500 -16.53 21.48 -2.23
C ASP A 500 -15.53 22.65 -2.12
N ARG A 501 -15.85 23.68 -1.34
CA ARG A 501 -14.99 24.86 -1.20
C ARG A 501 -13.57 24.59 -0.66
N PHE A 502 -13.33 23.41 -0.10
CA PHE A 502 -12.03 22.99 0.44
C PHE A 502 -11.26 22.07 -0.49
N GLY A 503 -11.85 21.63 -1.61
CA GLY A 503 -11.15 20.84 -2.62
C GLY A 503 -12.05 19.92 -3.43
N ASP A 504 -11.43 19.32 -4.45
CA ASP A 504 -12.03 18.27 -5.27
C ASP A 504 -11.87 16.90 -4.59
N GLU A 505 -12.98 16.22 -4.33
CA GLU A 505 -12.99 14.87 -3.76
C GLU A 505 -12.90 13.80 -4.87
N GLY A 506 -12.88 14.18 -6.15
CA GLY A 506 -12.83 13.28 -7.30
C GLY A 506 -14.04 12.36 -7.37
N VAL A 507 -13.91 11.22 -8.07
CA VAL A 507 -14.97 10.19 -8.11
C VAL A 507 -15.07 9.50 -6.75
N VAL A 508 -16.24 9.63 -6.12
CA VAL A 508 -16.54 9.18 -4.76
C VAL A 508 -17.70 8.21 -4.68
N GLY A 509 -18.53 8.08 -5.71
CA GLY A 509 -19.70 7.20 -5.72
C GLY A 509 -19.80 6.38 -6.99
N VAL A 510 -20.33 5.16 -6.86
CA VAL A 510 -20.65 4.27 -7.99
C VAL A 510 -22.03 3.68 -7.77
N ALA A 511 -22.85 3.66 -8.83
CA ALA A 511 -24.10 2.90 -8.85
C ALA A 511 -24.17 2.04 -10.12
N ILE A 512 -24.57 0.79 -9.97
CA ILE A 512 -24.81 -0.13 -11.09
C ILE A 512 -26.31 -0.40 -11.13
N VAL A 513 -26.92 -0.10 -12.27
CA VAL A 513 -28.37 -0.17 -12.48
C VAL A 513 -28.64 -1.13 -13.64
N ARG A 514 -29.34 -2.23 -13.37
CA ARG A 514 -29.86 -3.13 -14.40
C ARG A 514 -31.17 -2.57 -14.93
N LYS A 515 -31.24 -2.38 -16.24
CA LYS A 515 -32.37 -1.79 -16.95
C LYS A 515 -33.24 -2.90 -17.52
N SER A 516 -34.55 -2.81 -17.30
CA SER A 516 -35.54 -3.60 -18.03
C SER A 516 -36.68 -2.67 -18.49
N PRO A 517 -37.52 -3.09 -19.44
CA PRO A 517 -38.65 -2.29 -19.90
C PRO A 517 -39.71 -2.01 -18.82
N GLU A 518 -39.83 -2.89 -17.82
CA GLU A 518 -40.86 -2.79 -16.78
C GLU A 518 -40.36 -2.01 -15.56
N GLU A 519 -39.12 -2.28 -15.14
CA GLU A 519 -38.51 -1.72 -13.93
C GLU A 519 -36.99 -1.65 -14.02
N TRP A 520 -36.39 -0.75 -13.25
CA TRP A 520 -34.94 -0.70 -13.06
C TRP A 520 -34.55 -1.27 -11.70
N LEU A 521 -33.43 -1.97 -11.63
CA LEU A 521 -32.87 -2.51 -10.40
C LEU A 521 -31.52 -1.87 -10.11
N ILE A 522 -31.41 -1.16 -8.98
CA ILE A 522 -30.13 -0.71 -8.43
C ILE A 522 -29.44 -1.93 -7.80
N ASP A 523 -28.58 -2.57 -8.58
CA ASP A 523 -27.80 -3.75 -8.21
C ASP A 523 -26.71 -3.40 -7.18
N SER A 524 -26.05 -2.28 -7.38
CA SER A 524 -24.98 -1.81 -6.51
C SER A 524 -25.10 -0.31 -6.32
N PHE A 525 -24.91 0.15 -5.09
CA PHE A 525 -24.78 1.56 -4.76
C PHE A 525 -23.77 1.68 -3.64
N LEU A 526 -22.71 2.45 -3.88
CA LEU A 526 -21.63 2.62 -2.92
C LEU A 526 -21.03 4.01 -2.99
N MET A 527 -20.50 4.46 -1.84
CA MET A 527 -19.82 5.73 -1.73
C MET A 527 -18.59 5.63 -0.83
N SER A 528 -17.58 6.42 -1.17
CA SER A 528 -16.42 6.65 -0.31
C SER A 528 -16.85 7.25 1.02
N CYS A 529 -16.20 6.82 2.11
CA CYS A 529 -16.49 7.29 3.46
C CYS A 529 -16.29 8.80 3.66
N ARG A 530 -15.62 9.49 2.74
CA ARG A 530 -15.33 10.93 2.83
C ARG A 530 -16.52 11.83 2.56
N VAL A 531 -17.53 11.36 1.83
CA VAL A 531 -18.71 12.18 1.46
C VAL A 531 -20.01 11.75 2.16
N ILE A 532 -19.95 10.73 3.02
CA ILE A 532 -21.10 10.29 3.83
C ILE A 532 -21.56 11.44 4.72
N GLY A 533 -22.88 11.63 4.83
CA GLY A 533 -23.48 12.68 5.65
C GLY A 533 -23.54 14.05 4.97
N ARG A 534 -23.14 14.16 3.70
CA ARG A 534 -23.24 15.39 2.89
C ARG A 534 -24.48 15.42 1.98
N SER A 535 -25.37 14.44 2.11
CA SER A 535 -26.56 14.24 1.28
C SER A 535 -26.28 14.03 -0.21
N VAL A 536 -25.03 13.71 -0.59
CA VAL A 536 -24.67 13.41 -1.98
C VAL A 536 -25.24 12.06 -2.43
N GLU A 537 -25.57 11.16 -1.50
CA GLU A 537 -26.33 9.94 -1.82
C GLU A 537 -27.69 10.28 -2.44
N THR A 538 -28.33 11.35 -1.95
CA THR A 538 -29.63 11.82 -2.41
C THR A 538 -29.53 12.33 -3.83
N ALA A 539 -28.47 13.07 -4.16
CA ALA A 539 -28.22 13.57 -5.51
C ALA A 539 -28.02 12.43 -6.53
N MET A 540 -27.26 11.39 -6.16
CA MET A 540 -27.06 10.23 -7.04
C MET A 540 -28.37 9.46 -7.27
N LEU A 541 -29.15 9.25 -6.21
CA LEU A 541 -30.44 8.58 -6.32
C LEU A 541 -31.45 9.41 -7.11
N ALA A 542 -31.48 10.73 -6.91
CA ALA A 542 -32.31 11.67 -7.68
C ALA A 542 -31.99 11.60 -9.19
N LYS A 543 -30.71 11.53 -9.56
CA LYS A 543 -30.29 11.37 -10.96
C LYS A 543 -30.77 10.05 -11.57
N ILE A 544 -30.62 8.93 -10.86
CA ILE A 544 -31.10 7.62 -11.32
C ILE A 544 -32.62 7.63 -11.48
N VAL A 545 -33.34 8.23 -10.54
CA VAL A 545 -34.81 8.39 -10.58
C VAL A 545 -35.24 9.25 -11.77
N LYS A 546 -34.55 10.38 -12.02
CA LYS A 546 -34.80 11.27 -13.16
C LYS A 546 -34.58 10.54 -14.50
N ASP A 547 -33.51 9.76 -14.60
CA ASP A 547 -33.18 9.00 -15.81
C ASP A 547 -34.20 7.89 -16.08
N ALA A 548 -34.62 7.17 -15.03
CA ALA A 548 -35.66 6.14 -15.15
C ALA A 548 -37.01 6.73 -15.59
N LYS A 549 -37.42 7.89 -15.03
CA LYS A 549 -38.63 8.61 -15.45
C LYS A 549 -38.54 9.05 -16.91
N THR A 550 -37.39 9.58 -17.33
CA THR A 550 -37.14 9.97 -18.74
C THR A 550 -37.23 8.76 -19.68
N ALA A 551 -36.83 7.58 -19.22
CA ALA A 551 -36.94 6.32 -19.96
C ALA A 551 -38.35 5.68 -19.93
N GLY A 552 -39.34 6.31 -19.27
CA GLY A 552 -40.71 5.82 -19.20
C GLY A 552 -40.91 4.65 -18.22
N ILE A 553 -40.00 4.46 -17.28
CA ILE A 553 -40.05 3.38 -16.29
C ILE A 553 -41.03 3.73 -15.18
N SER A 554 -41.81 2.74 -14.74
CA SER A 554 -42.81 2.91 -13.67
C SER A 554 -42.26 2.64 -12.27
N LYS A 555 -41.22 1.81 -12.14
CA LYS A 555 -40.70 1.34 -10.84
C LYS A 555 -39.18 1.24 -10.80
N ILE A 556 -38.61 1.56 -9.64
CA ILE A 556 -37.21 1.29 -9.32
C ILE A 556 -37.14 0.40 -8.10
N LYS A 557 -36.35 -0.67 -8.20
CA LYS A 557 -35.99 -1.54 -7.09
C LYS A 557 -34.57 -1.27 -6.64
N GLY A 558 -34.32 -1.45 -5.35
CA GLY A 558 -32.99 -1.37 -4.76
C GLY A 558 -32.79 -2.49 -3.75
N GLU A 559 -31.59 -3.08 -3.74
CA GLU A 559 -31.28 -4.20 -2.84
C GLU A 559 -30.34 -3.77 -1.73
N TYR A 560 -30.56 -4.33 -0.54
CA TYR A 560 -29.66 -4.23 0.60
C TYR A 560 -29.34 -5.64 1.11
N ILE A 561 -28.04 -5.91 1.28
CA ILE A 561 -27.52 -7.17 1.84
C ILE A 561 -26.71 -6.79 3.09
N PRO A 562 -27.18 -7.13 4.30
CA PRO A 562 -26.55 -6.71 5.54
C PRO A 562 -25.18 -7.39 5.73
N THR A 563 -24.23 -6.62 6.22
CA THR A 563 -22.91 -7.11 6.65
C THR A 563 -22.53 -6.44 7.97
N LYS A 564 -21.46 -6.94 8.62
CA LYS A 564 -20.92 -6.32 9.84
C LYS A 564 -20.46 -4.86 9.65
N LYS A 565 -20.21 -4.43 8.41
CA LYS A 565 -19.57 -3.12 8.12
C LYS A 565 -20.49 -2.12 7.41
N ASN A 566 -21.52 -2.57 6.69
CA ASN A 566 -22.35 -1.70 5.85
C ASN A 566 -23.62 -1.16 6.52
N ALA A 567 -23.69 -1.21 7.85
CA ALA A 567 -24.78 -0.61 8.62
C ALA A 567 -25.06 0.86 8.27
N PRO A 568 -24.06 1.72 7.95
CA PRO A 568 -24.32 3.11 7.55
C PRO A 568 -25.21 3.29 6.30
N ALA A 569 -25.31 2.28 5.43
CA ALA A 569 -26.11 2.37 4.21
C ALA A 569 -27.53 1.80 4.35
N ARG A 570 -27.83 1.10 5.46
CA ARG A 570 -29.07 0.31 5.65
C ARG A 570 -30.34 1.09 5.33
N ASP A 571 -30.41 2.32 5.82
CA ASP A 571 -31.64 3.11 5.81
C ASP A 571 -31.71 4.03 4.57
N LEU A 572 -30.87 3.82 3.54
CA LEU A 572 -30.84 4.68 2.35
C LEU A 572 -32.20 4.69 1.64
N TYR A 573 -32.72 3.53 1.24
CA TYR A 573 -33.93 3.46 0.43
C TYR A 573 -35.18 3.95 1.21
N GLU A 574 -35.28 3.56 2.48
CA GLU A 574 -36.37 3.98 3.38
C GLU A 574 -36.44 5.51 3.49
N ARG A 575 -35.30 6.19 3.72
CA ARG A 575 -35.22 7.65 3.81
C ARG A 575 -35.63 8.38 2.53
N HIS A 576 -35.61 7.70 1.38
CA HIS A 576 -35.89 8.28 0.07
C HIS A 576 -37.22 7.78 -0.52
N GLY A 577 -38.15 7.31 0.33
CA GLY A 577 -39.53 7.04 -0.06
C GLY A 577 -39.75 5.71 -0.78
N PHE A 578 -38.78 4.78 -0.76
CA PHE A 578 -39.02 3.43 -1.25
C PHE A 578 -39.94 2.72 -0.24
N GLY A 579 -41.21 2.55 -0.60
CA GLY A 579 -42.26 2.17 0.36
C GLY A 579 -42.58 0.68 0.44
N SER A 580 -42.31 -0.10 -0.61
CA SER A 580 -42.55 -1.55 -0.58
C SER A 580 -41.27 -2.31 -0.28
N ARG A 581 -41.25 -3.04 0.84
CA ARG A 581 -40.12 -3.85 1.30
C ARG A 581 -40.46 -5.34 1.19
N ILE A 582 -39.60 -6.10 0.52
CA ILE A 582 -39.66 -7.57 0.44
C ILE A 582 -38.37 -8.12 1.02
N GLU A 583 -38.47 -9.10 1.91
CA GLU A 583 -37.33 -9.82 2.46
C GLU A 583 -37.28 -11.23 1.85
N ASP A 584 -36.17 -11.59 1.23
CA ASP A 584 -35.90 -12.92 0.69
C ASP A 584 -34.51 -13.39 1.16
N GLY A 585 -34.49 -14.28 2.14
CA GLY A 585 -33.26 -14.72 2.82
C GLY A 585 -32.52 -13.55 3.48
N GLU A 586 -31.29 -13.28 3.03
CA GLU A 586 -30.48 -12.16 3.52
C GLU A 586 -30.69 -10.87 2.70
N VAL A 587 -31.45 -10.90 1.61
CA VAL A 587 -31.63 -9.74 0.73
C VAL A 587 -32.91 -9.00 1.10
N THR A 588 -32.81 -7.70 1.32
CA THR A 588 -33.95 -6.80 1.42
C THR A 588 -34.10 -6.00 0.15
N THR A 589 -35.22 -6.15 -0.56
CA THR A 589 -35.54 -5.38 -1.76
C THR A 589 -36.56 -4.29 -1.43
N TRP A 590 -36.22 -3.05 -1.80
CA TRP A 590 -37.04 -1.86 -1.66
C TRP A 590 -37.56 -1.43 -3.01
N THR A 591 -38.80 -0.97 -3.11
CA THR A 591 -39.39 -0.48 -4.37
C THR A 591 -39.89 0.95 -4.21
N LEU A 592 -39.50 1.82 -5.15
CA LEU A 592 -40.06 3.14 -5.38
C LEU A 592 -40.97 3.09 -6.62
N ASP A 593 -42.21 3.48 -6.42
CA ASP A 593 -43.17 3.72 -7.50
C ASP A 593 -42.94 5.14 -8.04
N LEU A 594 -42.62 5.25 -9.33
CA LEU A 594 -42.24 6.53 -9.96
C LEU A 594 -43.45 7.39 -10.35
N GLU A 595 -44.67 6.84 -10.35
CA GLU A 595 -45.89 7.61 -10.56
C GLU A 595 -46.26 8.41 -9.31
N THR A 596 -45.97 7.86 -8.13
CA THR A 596 -46.35 8.44 -6.83
C THR A 596 -45.17 9.00 -6.04
N GLY A 597 -43.93 8.62 -6.38
CA GLY A 597 -42.71 9.00 -5.67
C GLY A 597 -41.67 9.70 -6.55
N THR A 598 -40.82 10.49 -5.91
CA THR A 598 -39.64 11.10 -6.54
C THR A 598 -38.56 11.31 -5.49
N VAL A 599 -37.33 11.52 -5.95
CA VAL A 599 -36.22 11.94 -5.09
C VAL A 599 -35.71 13.27 -5.61
N GLU A 600 -35.73 14.30 -4.78
CA GLU A 600 -35.27 15.64 -5.14
C GLU A 600 -33.81 15.84 -4.76
N VAL A 601 -33.08 16.60 -5.59
CA VAL A 601 -31.71 17.00 -5.26
C VAL A 601 -31.78 18.02 -4.12
N PRO A 602 -30.99 17.85 -3.04
CA PRO A 602 -30.97 18.82 -1.95
C PRO A 602 -30.60 20.23 -2.42
N GLU A 603 -31.23 21.26 -1.87
CA GLU A 603 -31.06 22.67 -2.31
C GLU A 603 -29.62 23.21 -2.23
N TRP A 604 -28.80 22.62 -1.36
CA TRP A 604 -27.40 23.00 -1.16
C TRP A 604 -26.42 22.25 -2.07
N ILE A 605 -26.93 21.43 -3.01
CA ILE A 605 -26.12 20.71 -4.00
C ILE A 605 -26.36 21.33 -5.37
N GLU A 606 -25.30 21.88 -5.96
CA GLU A 606 -25.26 22.25 -7.38
C GLU A 606 -24.96 21.00 -8.22
N LEU A 607 -25.97 20.49 -8.93
CA LEU A 607 -25.78 19.36 -9.86
C LEU A 607 -25.23 19.89 -11.19
N ILE A 608 -24.00 19.49 -11.53
CA ILE A 608 -23.37 19.84 -12.81
C ILE A 608 -23.85 18.83 -13.86
N GLU A 609 -24.71 19.27 -14.78
CA GLU A 609 -25.12 18.50 -15.95
C GLU A 609 -24.04 18.56 -17.05
N GLU A 610 -23.84 17.44 -17.75
CA GLU A 610 -23.05 17.33 -18.99
C GLU A 610 -23.98 17.23 -20.21
#